data_AF-A0A7D4Y0W0-F1
#
_entry.id   AF-A0A7D4Y0W0-F1
#
_cell.length_a   1.000
_cell.length_b   1.000
_cell.length_c   1.000
_cell.angle_alpha   90.00
_cell.angle_beta   90.00
_cell.angle_gamma   90.00
#
_symmetry.space_group_name_H-M   'P 1'
#
loop_
_entity.id
_entity.type
_entity.pdbx_description
1 polymer ?
#
loop_
_entity_poly.entity_id
_entity_poly.type
_entity_poly.pdbx_seq_one_letter_code
_entity_poly.pdbx_strand_id
1 'polypeptide(L)'
;MCREMKREPAWVSAIRLAMLEGRVTVEAVIREANLIEGRERTVADVLETMRERDLLAAVDGGGEGAVDAYVPGPVLIESDRFDLDFDRASEGGAHRWNSAV
;
A
#
# COMPACT_ATOMS: atom_id res chain seq x y z
N MET A 1 -26.57 9.48 11.49
CA MET A 1 -25.18 9.90 11.19
C MET A 1 -24.50 8.74 10.47
N CYS A 2 -24.73 8.60 9.17
CA CYS A 2 -24.12 7.54 8.37
C CYS A 2 -22.74 8.04 7.93
N ARG A 3 -21.68 7.66 8.65
CA ARG A 3 -20.31 7.80 8.15
C ARG A 3 -20.22 6.91 6.92
N GLU A 4 -20.20 7.51 5.75
CA GLU A 4 -19.79 6.81 4.54
C GLU A 4 -18.38 6.26 4.81
N MET A 5 -18.29 4.95 5.05
CA MET A 5 -17.03 4.25 5.23
C MET A 5 -16.28 4.35 3.91
N LYS A 6 -15.44 5.38 3.76
CA LYS A 6 -14.57 5.53 2.59
C LYS A 6 -13.61 4.34 2.58
N ARG A 7 -13.97 3.29 1.83
CA ARG A 7 -13.11 2.15 1.56
C ARG A 7 -12.08 2.62 0.55
N GLU A 8 -10.82 2.58 0.94
CA GLU A 8 -9.73 2.88 0.02
C GLU A 8 -9.49 1.66 -0.89
N PRO A 9 -9.08 1.85 -2.15
CA PRO A 9 -8.64 0.74 -2.98
C PRO A 9 -7.42 0.04 -2.36
N ALA A 10 -7.39 -1.30 -2.39
CA ALA A 10 -6.33 -2.11 -1.78
C ALA A 10 -4.90 -1.70 -2.19
N TRP A 11 -4.71 -1.32 -3.46
CA TRP A 11 -3.42 -0.89 -3.98
C TRP A 11 -2.92 0.42 -3.36
N VAL A 12 -3.82 1.34 -3.00
CA VAL A 12 -3.45 2.62 -2.35
C VAL A 12 -2.91 2.33 -0.95
N SER A 13 -3.63 1.52 -0.19
CA SER A 13 -3.20 1.11 1.16
C SER A 13 -1.91 0.29 1.12
N ALA A 14 -1.73 -0.57 0.12
CA ALA A 14 -0.47 -1.31 -0.07
C ALA A 14 0.73 -0.38 -0.30
N ILE A 15 0.60 0.65 -1.15
CA ILE A 15 1.68 1.64 -1.36
C ILE A 15 1.99 2.38 -0.05
N ARG A 16 0.95 2.82 0.68
CA ARG A 16 1.14 3.51 1.97
C ARG A 16 1.89 2.62 2.97
N LEU A 17 1.47 1.37 3.13
CA LEU A 17 2.14 0.40 4.02
C LEU A 17 3.58 0.15 3.58
N ALA A 18 3.83 0.02 2.28
CA ALA A 18 5.19 -0.14 1.75
C ALA A 18 6.07 1.06 2.11
N MET A 19 5.58 2.29 1.91
CA MET A 19 6.37 3.50 2.17
C MET A 19 6.56 3.81 3.66
N LEU A 20 5.55 3.56 4.50
CA LEU A 20 5.60 3.93 5.93
C LEU A 20 6.12 2.81 6.83
N GLU A 21 5.78 1.55 6.53
CA GLU A 21 6.13 0.40 7.37
C GLU A 21 7.22 -0.48 6.74
N GLY A 22 7.55 -0.27 5.46
CA GLY A 22 8.57 -1.05 4.75
C GLY A 22 8.16 -2.51 4.48
N ARG A 23 6.93 -2.89 4.84
CA ARG A 23 6.42 -4.26 4.74
C ARG A 23 4.91 -4.25 4.50
N VAL A 24 4.45 -5.15 3.64
CA VAL A 24 3.04 -5.28 3.27
C VAL A 24 2.61 -6.74 3.37
N THR A 25 1.48 -6.98 4.04
CA THR A 25 0.82 -8.28 4.09
C THR A 25 -0.65 -8.14 3.70
N VAL A 26 -1.29 -9.23 3.29
CA VAL A 26 -2.73 -9.24 2.94
C VAL A 26 -3.58 -8.74 4.11
N GLU A 27 -3.31 -9.22 5.32
CA GLU A 27 -4.03 -8.82 6.53
C GLU A 27 -3.86 -7.33 6.85
N ALA A 28 -2.64 -6.80 6.71
CA ALA A 28 -2.38 -5.38 6.93
C ALA A 28 -3.17 -4.51 5.93
N VAL A 29 -3.22 -4.90 4.66
CA VAL A 29 -3.97 -4.17 3.63
C VAL A 29 -5.47 -4.21 3.89
N ILE A 30 -6.04 -5.37 4.28
CA ILE A 30 -7.47 -5.46 4.61
C ILE A 30 -7.85 -4.49 5.73
N ARG A 31 -7.04 -4.46 6.79
CA ARG A 31 -7.21 -3.57 7.93
C ARG A 31 -7.06 -2.10 7.53
N GLU A 32 -5.99 -1.76 6.82
CA GLU A 32 -5.69 -0.38 6.42
C GLU A 32 -6.71 0.17 5.43
N ALA A 33 -7.13 -0.61 4.44
CA ALA A 33 -8.14 -0.21 3.45
C ALA A 33 -9.58 -0.28 3.99
N ASN A 34 -9.77 -0.71 5.24
CA ASN A 34 -11.07 -0.92 5.87
C ASN A 34 -12.00 -1.80 4.99
N LEU A 35 -11.43 -2.89 4.46
CA LEU A 35 -12.14 -3.83 3.60
C LEU A 35 -13.03 -4.75 4.43
N ILE A 36 -14.10 -5.22 3.80
CA ILE A 36 -14.92 -6.27 4.37
C ILE A 36 -14.14 -7.58 4.43
N GLU A 37 -14.46 -8.43 5.42
CA GLU A 37 -13.94 -9.79 5.53
C GLU A 37 -14.23 -10.60 4.24
N GLY A 38 -13.35 -11.56 3.91
CA GLY A 38 -13.49 -12.38 2.70
C GLY A 38 -12.86 -11.80 1.44
N ARG A 39 -12.05 -10.73 1.56
CA ARG A 39 -11.35 -10.06 0.44
C ARG A 39 -9.88 -10.46 0.32
N GLU A 40 -9.44 -11.43 1.09
CA GLU A 40 -8.04 -11.89 1.18
C GLU A 40 -7.51 -12.28 -0.19
N ARG A 41 -8.29 -13.03 -0.98
CA ARG A 41 -7.89 -13.45 -2.32
C ARG A 41 -7.75 -12.26 -3.27
N THR A 42 -8.72 -11.35 -3.28
CA THR A 42 -8.66 -10.14 -4.11
C THR A 42 -7.46 -9.27 -3.73
N VAL A 43 -7.16 -9.15 -2.44
CA VAL A 43 -5.99 -8.39 -1.98
C VAL A 43 -4.70 -9.10 -2.38
N ALA A 44 -4.62 -10.43 -2.26
CA ALA A 44 -3.48 -11.21 -2.71
C ALA A 44 -3.23 -11.00 -4.22
N ASP A 45 -4.26 -11.08 -5.05
CA ASP A 45 -4.16 -10.83 -6.50
C ASP A 45 -3.66 -9.41 -6.82
N VAL A 46 -4.12 -8.41 -6.05
CA VAL A 46 -3.66 -7.02 -6.19
C VAL A 46 -2.18 -6.90 -5.82
N LEU A 47 -1.76 -7.50 -4.70
CA LEU A 47 -0.35 -7.47 -4.27
C LEU A 47 0.57 -8.19 -5.26
N GLU A 48 0.11 -9.32 -5.81
CA GLU A 48 0.82 -10.03 -6.87
C GLU A 48 0.92 -9.18 -8.13
N THR A 49 -0.17 -8.55 -8.56
CA THR A 49 -0.16 -7.61 -9.71
C THR A 49 0.82 -6.46 -9.47
N MET A 50 0.91 -5.93 -8.24
CA MET A 50 1.87 -4.89 -7.89
C MET A 50 3.31 -5.40 -7.91
N ARG A 51 3.54 -6.65 -7.47
CA ARG A 51 4.85 -7.33 -7.57
C ARG A 51 5.27 -7.52 -9.03
N GLU A 52 4.39 -8.01 -9.88
CA GLU A 52 4.63 -8.19 -11.31
C GLU A 52 5.00 -6.89 -12.03
N ARG A 53 4.58 -5.74 -11.47
CA ARG A 53 4.86 -4.39 -11.98
C ARG A 53 6.02 -3.71 -11.25
N ASP A 54 6.80 -4.46 -10.49
CA ASP A 54 7.99 -3.99 -9.77
C ASP A 54 7.71 -2.89 -8.73
N LEU A 55 6.45 -2.67 -8.35
CA LEU A 55 6.07 -1.80 -7.24
C LEU A 55 6.39 -2.43 -5.89
N LEU A 56 6.30 -3.76 -5.82
CA LEU A 56 6.59 -4.55 -4.63
C LEU A 56 7.58 -5.66 -4.97
N ALA A 57 8.37 -6.08 -3.99
CA ALA A 57 9.17 -7.29 -4.06
C ALA A 57 8.64 -8.32 -3.05
N ALA A 58 8.50 -9.57 -3.45
CA ALA A 58 8.12 -10.65 -2.54
C ALA A 58 9.29 -11.00 -1.61
N VAL A 59 8.95 -11.29 -0.35
CA VAL A 59 9.87 -11.87 0.63
C VAL A 59 9.33 -13.24 0.99
N ASP A 60 10.03 -14.28 0.54
CA ASP A 60 9.72 -15.66 0.91
C ASP A 60 10.06 -15.85 2.40
N GLY A 61 9.07 -16.20 3.22
CA GLY A 61 9.28 -16.49 4.64
C GLY A 61 9.56 -17.97 4.85
N GLY A 62 10.54 -18.52 4.14
CA GLY A 62 11.14 -19.82 4.45
C GLY A 62 10.22 -21.06 4.35
N GLY A 63 8.97 -20.92 3.91
CA GLY A 63 8.05 -22.03 3.59
C GLY A 63 7.90 -22.25 2.09
N GLU A 64 7.65 -23.49 1.68
CA GLU A 64 7.52 -23.88 0.26
C GLU A 64 6.39 -23.10 -0.45
N GLY A 65 6.78 -22.13 -1.30
CA GLY A 65 5.93 -21.55 -2.34
C GLY A 65 4.91 -20.50 -1.92
N ALA A 66 4.91 -20.03 -0.66
CA ALA A 66 4.01 -18.98 -0.19
C ALA A 66 4.78 -17.67 0.09
N VAL A 67 4.30 -16.57 -0.48
CA VAL A 67 4.82 -15.22 -0.18
C VAL A 67 4.28 -14.78 1.18
N ASP A 68 5.15 -14.68 2.17
CA ASP A 68 4.77 -14.27 3.53
C ASP A 68 4.58 -12.75 3.66
N ALA A 69 5.32 -11.97 2.87
CA ALA A 69 5.19 -10.53 2.85
C ALA A 69 5.75 -9.94 1.55
N TYR A 70 5.42 -8.67 1.33
CA TYR A 70 6.00 -7.84 0.31
C TYR A 70 6.77 -6.68 0.93
N VAL A 71 7.79 -6.18 0.25
CA VAL A 71 8.55 -4.97 0.59
C VAL A 71 8.52 -4.00 -0.59
N PRO A 72 8.88 -2.71 -0.43
CA PRO A 72 8.97 -1.78 -1.54
C PRO A 72 9.84 -2.33 -2.67
N GLY A 73 9.27 -2.36 -3.88
CA GLY A 73 9.98 -2.73 -5.10
C GLY A 73 10.77 -1.55 -5.67
N PRO A 74 11.62 -1.81 -6.68
CA PRO A 74 12.51 -0.80 -7.26
C PRO A 74 11.73 0.41 -7.80
N VAL A 75 10.55 0.22 -8.40
CA VAL A 75 9.74 1.34 -8.92
C VAL A 75 9.35 2.30 -7.80
N LEU A 76 8.94 1.81 -6.63
CA LEU A 76 8.60 2.67 -5.49
C LEU A 76 9.84 3.35 -4.92
N ILE A 77 10.95 2.61 -4.74
CA ILE A 77 12.21 3.14 -4.20
C ILE A 77 12.79 4.24 -5.09
N GLU A 78 12.77 4.04 -6.40
CA GLU A 78 13.29 4.99 -7.38
C GLU A 78 12.37 6.21 -7.51
N SER A 79 11.05 6.03 -7.42
CA SER A 79 10.09 7.15 -7.45
C SER A 79 10.20 8.03 -6.20
N ASP A 80 10.44 7.44 -5.04
CA ASP A 80 10.67 8.17 -3.77
C ASP A 80 11.94 9.04 -3.84
N ARG A 81 12.94 8.61 -4.62
CA ARG A 81 14.20 9.34 -4.82
C ARG A 81 14.03 10.65 -5.59
N PHE A 82 12.94 10.83 -6.33
CA PHE A 82 12.70 12.00 -7.16
C PHE A 82 11.69 13.01 -6.58
N ASP A 83 11.02 12.72 -5.46
CA ASP A 83 9.95 13.58 -4.91
C ASP A 83 9.98 13.78 -3.38
N LEU A 84 11.15 13.65 -2.73
CA LEU A 84 11.29 14.06 -1.32
C LEU A 84 12.27 15.23 -1.20
N ASP A 85 11.72 16.44 -1.34
CA ASP A 85 12.34 17.67 -0.83
C ASP A 85 12.21 17.65 0.70
N PHE A 86 13.15 16.98 1.38
CA PHE A 86 13.18 16.79 2.84
C PHE A 86 13.21 18.11 3.63
N ASP A 87 13.47 19.25 2.98
CA ASP A 87 13.45 20.57 3.59
C ASP A 87 12.01 21.09 3.86
N ARG A 88 10.98 20.44 3.30
CA ARG A 88 9.57 20.83 3.49
C ARG A 88 8.67 19.81 4.20
N ALA A 89 9.18 18.65 4.57
CA ALA A 89 8.36 17.57 5.13
C ALA A 89 7.80 17.87 6.54
N SER A 90 8.20 18.96 7.19
CA SER A 90 7.79 19.27 8.56
C SER A 90 6.80 20.44 8.73
N GLU A 91 6.36 21.10 7.66
CA GLU A 91 5.37 22.19 7.77
C GLU A 91 4.29 22.11 6.70
N GLY A 92 3.14 21.53 7.06
CA GLY A 92 1.88 21.75 6.33
C GLY A 92 1.22 20.48 5.83
N GLY A 93 0.34 19.92 6.66
CA GLY A 93 -0.68 18.99 6.19
C GLY A 93 -1.51 19.64 5.08
N ALA A 94 -1.30 19.21 3.84
CA ALA A 94 -2.00 19.78 2.69
C ALA A 94 -2.22 18.75 1.56
N HIS A 95 -2.94 17.68 1.87
CA HIS A 95 -3.74 17.00 0.84
C HIS A 95 -5.21 17.07 1.23
N ARG A 96 -5.76 18.29 1.10
CA ARG A 96 -7.19 18.54 1.00
C ARG A 96 -7.62 17.97 -0.35
N TRP A 97 -8.08 16.72 -0.36
CA TRP A 97 -8.74 16.13 -1.52
C TRP A 97 -9.94 17.02 -1.86
N ASN A 98 -9.88 17.65 -3.02
CA ASN A 98 -10.92 18.53 -3.53
C ASN A 98 -12.17 17.69 -3.82
N SER A 99 -13.13 17.74 -2.90
CA SER A 99 -14.51 17.36 -3.13
C SER A 99 -15.28 18.57 -3.68
N ALA A 100 -16.12 18.31 -4.71
CA ALA A 100 -16.96 19.23 -5.51
C ALA A 100 -16.20 19.88 -6.69
N VAL A 101 -16.67 19.79 -7.93
CA VAL A 101 -18.04 20.01 -8.43
C VAL A 101 -18.42 18.99 -9.51
#